data_AF-A0A852UWW5-F1
#
_entry.id   AF-A0A852UWW5-F1
#
_cell.length_a   1.000
_cell.length_b   1.000
_cell.length_c   1.000
_cell.angle_alpha   90.00
_cell.angle_beta   90.00
_cell.angle_gamma   90.00
#
_symmetry.space_group_name_H-M   'P 1'
#
loop_
_entity.id
_entity.type
_entity.pdbx_description
1 polymer ?
#
loop_
_entity_poly.entity_id
_entity_poly.type
_entity_poly.pdbx_seq_one_letter_code
_entity_poly.pdbx_strand_id
1 'polypeptide(L)'
;MAGLTSPAQFDAKARAMLAAGFDPGPAIGPVESAGIGEFRRYQHAVIMSHPVAGLHEVHGLIMERYFNRMGGPSCFLGYPATDETVAGVGRFNRFEFQGSGIFWHPVFGVREVHGLIGEYYWSVLGGPTGAWGFPVSDEYPDGSADRASDFEAGTLHWSPASGVIEILAPSPGAVVPAAGDWPRTGANDRLRYAVGQLVERYGFPPNGAAGVVGNLWAESAVIPSRIEGSSAASPMRAANFTGTVTDFTADQIMLRTNPGGPRLPGVGLAQWTSSARRAGMFAHVYNGVAFGSNALFSMDSQIDYLVTELRMRFPGVFSVVNDPNVAVDRASDEVVYNFEVPGAILEAGQKLPRADARVQAVFNQRRTPSRNARAAYAP
;
A
#
# COMPACT_ATOMS: atom_id res chain seq x y z
N MET A 1 -6.21 -4.98 -46.56
CA MET A 1 -6.71 -4.24 -45.38
C MET A 1 -7.85 -5.03 -44.79
N ALA A 2 -7.59 -5.88 -43.79
CA ALA A 2 -8.59 -6.76 -43.20
C ALA A 2 -9.28 -6.06 -42.03
N GLY A 3 -10.58 -5.83 -42.21
CA GLY A 3 -11.65 -5.57 -41.24
C GLY A 3 -11.30 -4.97 -39.88
N LEU A 4 -11.45 -3.65 -39.77
CA LEU A 4 -11.69 -2.97 -38.50
C LEU A 4 -12.90 -3.60 -37.81
N THR A 5 -12.70 -3.89 -36.54
CA THR A 5 -13.57 -4.64 -35.64
C THR A 5 -14.91 -3.91 -35.55
N SER A 6 -16.02 -4.52 -35.96
CA SER A 6 -17.30 -3.79 -35.97
C SER A 6 -17.70 -3.38 -34.55
N PRO A 7 -18.39 -2.24 -34.33
CA PRO A 7 -18.85 -1.84 -32.99
C PRO A 7 -19.60 -2.95 -32.22
N ALA A 8 -20.24 -3.87 -32.93
CA ALA A 8 -20.93 -5.03 -32.37
C ALA A 8 -20.00 -6.02 -31.64
N GLN A 9 -18.71 -6.09 -31.99
CA GLN A 9 -17.74 -6.96 -31.32
C GLN A 9 -17.31 -6.41 -29.96
N PHE A 10 -17.17 -5.09 -29.81
CA PHE A 10 -16.96 -4.45 -28.51
C PHE A 10 -18.14 -4.73 -27.57
N ASP A 11 -19.37 -4.57 -28.08
CA ASP A 11 -20.57 -4.84 -27.28
C ASP A 11 -20.79 -6.34 -26.99
N ALA A 12 -20.31 -7.24 -27.86
CA ALA A 12 -20.27 -8.66 -27.57
C ALA A 12 -19.28 -9.01 -26.45
N LYS A 13 -18.07 -8.42 -26.48
CA LYS A 13 -17.07 -8.56 -25.41
C LYS A 13 -17.61 -8.01 -24.09
N ALA A 14 -18.22 -6.83 -24.08
CA ALA A 14 -18.83 -6.25 -22.88
C ALA A 14 -19.89 -7.17 -22.25
N ARG A 15 -20.74 -7.79 -23.09
CA ARG A 15 -21.70 -8.80 -22.62
C ARG A 15 -21.03 -10.06 -22.07
N ALA A 16 -19.92 -10.50 -22.66
CA ALA A 16 -19.16 -11.63 -22.14
C ALA A 16 -18.52 -11.32 -20.78
N MET A 17 -18.00 -10.10 -20.58
CA MET A 17 -17.48 -9.64 -19.28
C MET A 17 -18.58 -9.68 -18.21
N LEU A 18 -19.78 -9.17 -18.53
CA LEU A 18 -20.93 -9.21 -17.63
C LEU A 18 -21.30 -10.65 -17.24
N ALA A 19 -21.33 -11.56 -18.22
CA ALA A 19 -21.57 -12.98 -17.97
C ALA A 19 -20.47 -13.64 -17.11
N ALA A 20 -19.23 -13.13 -17.18
CA ALA A 20 -18.10 -13.54 -16.35
C ALA A 20 -18.06 -12.86 -14.96
N GLY A 21 -19.06 -12.04 -14.63
CA GLY A 21 -19.22 -11.44 -13.30
C GLY A 21 -18.58 -10.05 -13.14
N PHE A 22 -18.17 -9.40 -14.22
CA PHE A 22 -17.71 -8.01 -14.20
C PHE A 22 -18.61 -7.15 -15.08
N ASP A 23 -19.30 -6.16 -14.49
CA ASP A 23 -20.15 -5.23 -15.24
C ASP A 23 -19.34 -4.03 -15.78
N PRO A 24 -19.05 -3.98 -17.10
CA PRO A 24 -18.36 -2.83 -17.69
C PRO A 24 -19.21 -1.56 -17.68
N GLY A 25 -20.52 -1.67 -17.44
CA GLY A 25 -21.48 -0.57 -17.55
C GLY A 25 -21.76 -0.18 -19.01
N PRO A 26 -22.56 0.87 -19.23
CA PRO A 26 -22.87 1.37 -20.57
C PRO A 26 -21.63 1.95 -21.27
N ALA A 27 -21.64 1.94 -22.60
CA ALA A 27 -20.63 2.64 -23.40
C ALA A 27 -20.70 4.16 -23.19
N ILE A 28 -19.56 4.82 -23.02
CA ILE A 28 -19.44 6.27 -22.81
C ILE A 28 -19.27 7.04 -24.13
N GLY A 29 -19.27 6.34 -25.28
CA GLY A 29 -19.11 7.00 -26.58
C GLY A 29 -19.05 6.02 -27.76
N PRO A 30 -18.76 6.56 -28.95
CA PRO A 30 -18.48 5.74 -30.13
C PRO A 30 -17.17 4.96 -29.98
N VAL A 31 -16.89 4.07 -30.93
CA VAL A 31 -15.56 3.50 -31.11
C VAL A 31 -14.62 4.61 -31.60
N GLU A 32 -13.44 4.71 -31.00
CA GLU A 32 -12.43 5.71 -31.27
C GLU A 32 -11.15 5.02 -31.80
N SER A 33 -10.46 5.62 -32.77
CA SER A 33 -9.19 5.09 -33.26
C SER A 33 -8.02 5.47 -32.35
N ALA A 34 -7.02 4.59 -32.25
CA ALA A 34 -5.76 4.85 -31.55
C ALA A 34 -4.55 4.31 -32.34
N GLY A 35 -3.98 5.09 -33.26
CA GLY A 35 -2.94 4.55 -34.15
C GLY A 35 -3.53 3.48 -35.09
N ILE A 36 -3.01 2.24 -35.04
CA ILE A 36 -3.44 1.16 -35.94
C ILE A 36 -4.58 0.28 -35.40
N GLY A 37 -5.08 0.58 -34.21
CA GLY A 37 -6.20 -0.12 -33.58
C GLY A 37 -7.33 0.84 -33.19
N GLU A 38 -8.29 0.28 -32.47
CA GLU A 38 -9.52 0.97 -32.06
C GLU A 38 -9.84 0.64 -30.61
N PHE A 39 -10.52 1.54 -29.90
CA PHE A 39 -11.02 1.28 -28.56
C PHE A 39 -12.44 1.81 -28.36
N ARG A 40 -13.14 1.26 -27.38
CA ARG A 40 -14.40 1.80 -26.90
C ARG A 40 -14.39 1.85 -25.38
N ARG A 41 -14.79 3.00 -24.85
CA ARG A 41 -14.92 3.23 -23.41
C ARG A 41 -16.29 2.79 -22.92
N TYR A 42 -16.28 2.09 -21.80
CA TYR A 42 -17.44 1.74 -20.99
C TYR A 42 -17.23 2.33 -19.59
N GLN A 43 -18.30 2.46 -18.81
CA GLN A 43 -18.24 3.10 -17.49
C GLN A 43 -17.14 2.57 -16.57
N HIS A 44 -16.86 1.26 -16.62
CA HIS A 44 -15.88 0.60 -15.75
C HIS A 44 -14.78 -0.17 -16.50
N ALA A 45 -14.74 -0.06 -17.83
CA ALA A 45 -13.76 -0.76 -18.65
C ALA A 45 -13.42 0.00 -19.94
N VAL A 46 -12.27 -0.30 -20.51
CA VAL A 46 -11.95 0.05 -21.89
C VAL A 46 -11.66 -1.25 -22.63
N ILE A 47 -12.35 -1.45 -23.76
CA ILE A 47 -12.11 -2.60 -24.64
C ILE A 47 -11.38 -2.08 -25.87
N MET A 48 -10.30 -2.74 -26.26
CA MET A 48 -9.39 -2.35 -27.35
C MET A 48 -9.23 -3.47 -28.35
N SER A 49 -9.19 -3.11 -29.62
CA SER A 49 -8.88 -4.01 -30.72
C SER A 49 -7.58 -3.61 -31.40
N HIS A 50 -6.71 -4.59 -31.56
CA HIS A 50 -5.45 -4.46 -32.27
C HIS A 50 -5.34 -5.57 -33.34
N PRO A 51 -4.86 -5.29 -34.57
CA PRO A 51 -4.82 -6.29 -35.64
C PRO A 51 -3.99 -7.55 -35.32
N VAL A 52 -3.00 -7.43 -34.43
CA VAL A 52 -2.13 -8.54 -34.03
C VAL A 52 -2.51 -9.09 -32.66
N ALA A 53 -2.71 -8.21 -31.67
CA ALA A 53 -2.97 -8.64 -30.30
C ALA A 53 -4.40 -9.14 -30.10
N GLY A 54 -5.36 -8.71 -30.93
CA GLY A 54 -6.76 -9.13 -30.83
C GLY A 54 -7.63 -8.14 -30.07
N LEU A 55 -8.71 -8.63 -29.46
CA LEU A 55 -9.71 -7.82 -28.75
C LEU A 55 -9.62 -8.09 -27.24
N HIS A 56 -9.09 -7.13 -26.50
CA HIS A 56 -8.79 -7.24 -25.07
C HIS A 56 -9.35 -6.04 -24.30
N GLU A 57 -9.69 -6.28 -23.04
CA GLU A 57 -10.17 -5.28 -22.11
C GLU A 57 -9.12 -4.98 -21.04
N VAL A 58 -9.24 -3.78 -20.51
CA VAL A 58 -8.63 -3.36 -19.26
C VAL A 58 -9.74 -2.79 -18.40
N HIS A 59 -9.77 -3.12 -17.11
CA HIS A 59 -10.81 -2.63 -16.22
C HIS A 59 -10.29 -2.29 -14.84
N GLY A 60 -11.18 -1.79 -13.96
CA GLY A 60 -10.84 -1.47 -12.58
C GLY A 60 -9.62 -0.54 -12.43
N LEU A 61 -8.73 -0.87 -11.49
CA LEU A 61 -7.57 -0.06 -11.17
C LEU A 61 -6.46 -0.15 -12.23
N ILE A 62 -6.37 -1.24 -12.98
CA ILE A 62 -5.43 -1.37 -14.11
C ILE A 62 -5.83 -0.38 -15.21
N MET A 63 -7.13 -0.31 -15.55
CA MET A 63 -7.64 0.66 -16.53
C MET A 63 -7.39 2.10 -16.10
N GLU A 64 -7.62 2.42 -14.82
CA GLU A 64 -7.37 3.76 -14.27
C GLU A 64 -5.89 4.17 -14.44
N ARG A 65 -4.95 3.26 -14.18
CA ARG A 65 -3.52 3.53 -14.40
C ARG A 65 -3.20 3.64 -15.89
N TYR A 66 -3.53 2.62 -16.65
CA TYR A 66 -3.14 2.49 -18.06
C TYR A 66 -3.79 3.56 -18.94
N PHE A 67 -5.11 3.62 -18.94
CA PHE A 67 -5.85 4.47 -19.87
C PHE A 67 -5.87 5.93 -19.43
N ASN A 68 -6.20 6.18 -18.16
CA ASN A 68 -6.43 7.54 -17.67
C ASN A 68 -5.14 8.28 -17.28
N ARG A 69 -4.09 7.56 -16.82
CA ARG A 69 -2.85 8.19 -16.33
C ARG A 69 -1.65 8.04 -17.25
N MET A 70 -1.55 6.94 -17.99
CA MET A 70 -0.40 6.68 -18.88
C MET A 70 -0.67 7.03 -20.34
N GLY A 71 -1.92 7.29 -20.73
CA GLY A 71 -2.29 7.62 -22.11
C GLY A 71 -2.71 6.41 -22.96
N GLY A 72 -3.01 5.28 -22.32
CA GLY A 72 -3.54 4.07 -22.97
C GLY A 72 -2.58 3.53 -24.04
N PRO A 73 -3.06 3.17 -25.25
CA PRO A 73 -2.23 2.55 -26.28
C PRO A 73 -1.16 3.49 -26.87
N SER A 74 -1.21 4.78 -26.55
CA SER A 74 -0.14 5.73 -26.94
C SER A 74 1.05 5.71 -25.96
N CYS A 75 0.93 5.01 -24.83
CA CYS A 75 2.02 4.87 -23.87
C CYS A 75 3.02 3.80 -24.32
N PHE A 76 4.16 3.73 -23.63
CA PHE A 76 5.27 2.83 -23.95
C PHE A 76 4.96 1.34 -23.77
N LEU A 77 3.78 0.97 -23.25
CA LEU A 77 3.32 -0.42 -23.15
C LEU A 77 2.53 -0.87 -24.38
N GLY A 78 1.93 0.06 -25.12
CA GLY A 78 1.12 -0.22 -26.31
C GLY A 78 -0.23 -0.85 -25.97
N TYR A 79 -0.76 -1.68 -26.87
CA TYR A 79 -2.06 -2.36 -26.74
C TYR A 79 -2.05 -3.52 -25.71
N PRO A 80 -3.17 -3.76 -25.00
CA PRO A 80 -3.31 -4.98 -24.19
C PRO A 80 -3.27 -6.22 -25.08
N ALA A 81 -2.52 -7.23 -24.64
CA ALA A 81 -2.35 -8.53 -25.28
C ALA A 81 -3.08 -9.66 -24.52
N THR A 82 -3.65 -9.34 -23.37
CA THR A 82 -4.52 -10.25 -22.61
C THR A 82 -5.68 -9.49 -22.01
N ASP A 83 -6.72 -10.25 -21.68
CA ASP A 83 -7.74 -9.83 -20.73
C ASP A 83 -7.14 -9.75 -19.32
N GLU A 84 -7.80 -9.04 -18.41
CA GLU A 84 -7.40 -8.94 -17.01
C GLU A 84 -7.51 -10.32 -16.36
N THR A 85 -6.35 -10.89 -16.08
CA THR A 85 -6.21 -12.28 -15.65
C THR A 85 -5.94 -12.33 -14.15
N VAL A 86 -6.60 -13.25 -13.45
CA VAL A 86 -6.37 -13.49 -12.01
C VAL A 86 -5.02 -14.17 -11.79
N ALA A 87 -4.24 -13.67 -10.83
CA ALA A 87 -3.02 -14.31 -10.35
C ALA A 87 -3.00 -14.28 -8.81
N GLY A 88 -3.31 -15.41 -8.19
CA GLY A 88 -3.42 -15.49 -6.73
C GLY A 88 -4.45 -14.48 -6.18
N VAL A 89 -4.00 -13.54 -5.34
CA VAL A 89 -4.84 -12.48 -4.76
C VAL A 89 -4.92 -11.21 -5.61
N GLY A 90 -4.11 -11.12 -6.66
CA GLY A 90 -4.03 -9.98 -7.57
C GLY A 90 -4.50 -10.32 -8.98
N ARG A 91 -4.26 -9.38 -9.88
CA ARG A 91 -4.66 -9.45 -11.29
C ARG A 91 -3.60 -8.80 -12.17
N PHE A 92 -3.57 -9.12 -13.45
CA PHE A 92 -2.67 -8.47 -14.40
C PHE A 92 -3.23 -8.45 -15.82
N ASN A 93 -2.75 -7.49 -16.61
CA ASN A 93 -2.81 -7.51 -18.07
C ASN A 93 -1.38 -7.53 -18.61
N ARG A 94 -1.15 -8.28 -19.69
CA ARG A 94 0.07 -8.15 -20.50
C ARG A 94 -0.19 -7.20 -21.66
N PHE A 95 0.86 -6.56 -22.14
CA PHE A 95 0.80 -5.61 -23.25
C PHE A 95 1.74 -6.04 -24.38
N GLU A 96 1.56 -5.43 -25.55
CA GLU A 96 2.20 -5.87 -26.80
C GLU A 96 3.73 -5.74 -26.81
N PHE A 97 4.28 -4.77 -26.08
CA PHE A 97 5.71 -4.53 -26.08
C PHE A 97 6.45 -5.43 -25.08
N GLN A 98 7.75 -5.62 -25.32
CA GLN A 98 8.57 -6.61 -24.64
C GLN A 98 8.44 -6.52 -23.11
N GLY A 99 8.31 -7.67 -22.46
CA GLY A 99 8.21 -7.79 -21.01
C GLY A 99 7.02 -7.07 -20.36
N SER A 100 6.14 -6.43 -21.13
CA SER A 100 5.21 -5.42 -20.61
C SER A 100 4.02 -6.05 -19.91
N GLY A 101 3.78 -5.61 -18.66
CA GLY A 101 2.63 -6.00 -17.87
C GLY A 101 2.25 -4.91 -16.87
N ILE A 102 0.95 -4.78 -16.60
CA ILE A 102 0.44 -4.01 -15.47
C ILE A 102 -0.26 -4.98 -14.53
N PHE A 103 0.04 -4.84 -13.25
CA PHE A 103 -0.37 -5.72 -12.19
C PHE A 103 -1.14 -4.90 -11.17
N TRP A 104 -2.27 -5.41 -10.73
CA TRP A 104 -2.93 -4.96 -9.53
C TRP A 104 -2.73 -6.00 -8.43
N HIS A 105 -2.22 -5.53 -7.29
CA HIS A 105 -2.21 -6.30 -6.05
C HIS A 105 -2.97 -5.51 -4.98
N PRO A 106 -3.79 -6.15 -4.13
CA PRO A 106 -4.53 -5.45 -3.07
C PRO A 106 -3.62 -4.64 -2.13
N VAL A 107 -2.33 -4.98 -2.04
CA VAL A 107 -1.38 -4.30 -1.14
C VAL A 107 -0.41 -3.37 -1.86
N PHE A 108 0.13 -3.78 -3.01
CA PHE A 108 1.08 -2.96 -3.75
C PHE A 108 0.37 -1.93 -4.64
N GLY A 109 -0.94 -2.09 -4.85
CA GLY A 109 -1.68 -1.29 -5.80
C GLY A 109 -1.30 -1.67 -7.23
N VAL A 110 -1.30 -0.67 -8.11
CA VAL A 110 -1.01 -0.90 -9.53
C VAL A 110 0.47 -0.63 -9.83
N ARG A 111 1.15 -1.64 -10.34
CA ARG A 111 2.56 -1.59 -10.77
C ARG A 111 2.70 -2.04 -12.21
N GLU A 112 3.64 -1.45 -12.91
CA GLU A 112 4.06 -1.93 -14.22
C GLU A 112 5.44 -2.59 -14.14
N VAL A 113 5.69 -3.57 -15.00
CA VAL A 113 7.06 -3.92 -15.41
C VAL A 113 7.11 -4.01 -16.93
N HIS A 114 8.26 -3.72 -17.52
CA HIS A 114 8.45 -3.77 -18.97
C HIS A 114 9.90 -4.09 -19.36
N GLY A 115 10.17 -4.09 -20.67
CA GLY A 115 11.52 -4.24 -21.20
C GLY A 115 12.18 -5.55 -20.81
N LEU A 116 13.50 -5.51 -20.58
CA LEU A 116 14.30 -6.69 -20.28
C LEU A 116 14.07 -7.23 -18.86
N ILE A 117 13.74 -6.35 -17.90
CA ILE A 117 13.36 -6.76 -16.54
C ILE A 117 12.05 -7.56 -16.59
N GLY A 118 11.03 -7.00 -17.24
CA GLY A 118 9.74 -7.66 -17.43
C GLY A 118 9.87 -8.97 -18.22
N GLU A 119 10.70 -9.00 -19.27
CA GLU A 119 10.93 -10.20 -20.06
C GLU A 119 11.54 -11.32 -19.22
N TYR A 120 12.55 -11.01 -18.41
CA TYR A 120 13.16 -11.98 -17.51
C TYR A 120 12.16 -12.47 -16.45
N TYR A 121 11.37 -11.55 -15.88
CA TYR A 121 10.34 -11.89 -14.91
C TYR A 121 9.29 -12.85 -15.47
N TRP A 122 8.81 -12.63 -16.70
CA TRP A 122 7.84 -13.51 -17.34
C TRP A 122 8.44 -14.85 -17.77
N SER A 123 9.59 -14.82 -18.47
CA SER A 123 10.15 -15.99 -19.15
C SER A 123 10.95 -16.92 -18.22
N VAL A 124 11.61 -16.36 -17.21
CA VAL A 124 12.51 -17.11 -16.31
C VAL A 124 11.87 -17.30 -14.94
N LEU A 125 11.23 -16.27 -14.39
CA LEU A 125 10.73 -16.30 -13.01
C LEU A 125 9.27 -16.75 -12.90
N GLY A 126 8.56 -16.88 -14.04
CA GLY A 126 7.19 -17.38 -14.10
C GLY A 126 6.12 -16.34 -13.78
N GLY A 127 6.46 -15.05 -13.81
CA GLY A 127 5.53 -13.95 -13.57
C GLY A 127 4.93 -13.93 -12.16
N PRO A 128 3.71 -13.38 -11.98
CA PRO A 128 3.12 -13.11 -10.65
C PRO A 128 2.68 -14.38 -9.91
N THR A 129 2.59 -15.51 -10.62
CA THR A 129 2.36 -16.83 -10.02
C THR A 129 3.65 -17.59 -9.72
N GLY A 130 4.80 -17.03 -10.11
CA GLY A 130 6.12 -17.59 -9.88
C GLY A 130 6.66 -17.29 -8.49
N ALA A 131 7.86 -17.81 -8.19
CA ALA A 131 8.49 -17.69 -6.87
C ALA A 131 8.83 -16.24 -6.46
N TRP A 132 8.84 -15.31 -7.42
CA TRP A 132 9.15 -13.90 -7.19
C TRP A 132 7.94 -13.02 -6.85
N GLY A 133 6.72 -13.56 -6.97
CA GLY A 133 5.49 -12.85 -6.64
C GLY A 133 5.23 -11.61 -7.51
N PHE A 134 4.40 -10.69 -7.04
CA PHE A 134 4.03 -9.46 -7.75
C PHE A 134 5.14 -8.39 -7.73
N PRO A 135 5.13 -7.46 -8.71
CA PRO A 135 5.92 -6.24 -8.61
C PRO A 135 5.43 -5.34 -7.46
N VAL A 136 6.37 -4.73 -6.76
CA VAL A 136 6.19 -3.81 -5.62
C VAL A 136 6.49 -2.37 -6.03
N SER A 137 7.28 -2.16 -7.08
CA SER A 137 7.54 -0.87 -7.74
C SER A 137 7.32 -0.96 -9.26
N ASP A 138 7.19 0.21 -9.88
CA ASP A 138 7.31 0.35 -11.35
C ASP A 138 8.80 0.18 -11.72
N GLU A 139 9.16 0.09 -12.99
CA GLU A 139 10.56 0.20 -13.38
C GLU A 139 11.09 1.61 -13.09
N TYR A 140 12.22 1.70 -12.38
CA TYR A 140 12.83 2.95 -11.97
C TYR A 140 14.32 3.03 -12.37
N PRO A 141 14.88 4.24 -12.55
CA PRO A 141 16.30 4.43 -12.82
C PRO A 141 17.15 4.08 -11.59
N ASP A 142 18.20 3.27 -11.77
CA ASP A 142 19.14 2.85 -10.71
C ASP A 142 20.60 3.16 -11.06
N GLY A 143 20.84 4.37 -11.57
CA GLY A 143 22.14 4.79 -12.10
C GLY A 143 21.99 5.60 -13.39
N SER A 144 23.10 5.84 -14.09
CA SER A 144 23.09 6.74 -15.25
C SER A 144 22.28 6.20 -16.43
N ALA A 145 22.24 4.88 -16.62
CA ALA A 145 21.45 4.21 -17.66
C ALA A 145 20.80 2.90 -17.18
N ASP A 146 21.07 2.50 -15.93
CA ASP A 146 20.60 1.28 -15.31
C ASP A 146 19.12 1.40 -14.91
N ARG A 147 18.46 0.25 -14.77
CA ARG A 147 17.04 0.12 -14.43
C ARG A 147 16.85 -0.94 -13.37
N ALA A 148 15.86 -0.75 -12.51
CA ALA A 148 15.49 -1.73 -11.52
C ALA A 148 13.97 -1.80 -11.33
N SER A 149 13.48 -2.96 -10.91
CA SER A 149 12.13 -3.14 -10.39
C SER A 149 12.18 -4.03 -9.16
N ASP A 150 11.40 -3.68 -8.16
CA ASP A 150 11.27 -4.46 -6.93
C ASP A 150 10.07 -5.40 -7.05
N PHE A 151 10.25 -6.60 -6.53
CA PHE A 151 9.27 -7.68 -6.47
C PHE A 151 9.18 -8.17 -5.02
N GLU A 152 8.17 -8.99 -4.73
CA GLU A 152 8.00 -9.58 -3.40
C GLU A 152 9.26 -10.31 -2.90
N ALA A 153 10.03 -10.93 -3.80
CA ALA A 153 11.20 -11.74 -3.45
C ALA A 153 12.55 -11.04 -3.61
N GLY A 154 12.60 -9.76 -4.01
CA GLY A 154 13.86 -9.03 -4.23
C GLY A 154 13.80 -8.03 -5.37
N THR A 155 14.96 -7.56 -5.82
CA THR A 155 15.06 -6.56 -6.89
C THR A 155 15.74 -7.17 -8.11
N LEU A 156 15.16 -6.93 -9.29
CA LEU A 156 15.84 -7.21 -10.55
C LEU A 156 16.48 -5.92 -11.03
N HIS A 157 17.78 -5.96 -11.25
CA HIS A 157 18.57 -4.85 -11.75
C HIS A 157 19.06 -5.18 -13.16
N TRP A 158 18.95 -4.21 -14.07
CA TRP A 158 19.44 -4.31 -15.43
C TRP A 158 20.41 -3.16 -15.70
N SER A 159 21.61 -3.49 -16.18
CA SER A 159 22.55 -2.51 -16.70
C SER A 159 22.76 -2.69 -18.21
N PRO A 160 22.67 -1.61 -19.01
CA PRO A 160 23.05 -1.67 -20.43
C PRO A 160 24.53 -1.99 -20.65
N ALA A 161 25.40 -1.75 -19.66
CA ALA A 161 26.83 -2.01 -19.79
C ALA A 161 27.14 -3.51 -19.81
N SER A 162 26.43 -4.30 -19.01
CA SER A 162 26.58 -5.76 -18.95
C SER A 162 25.56 -6.48 -19.84
N GLY A 163 24.38 -5.90 -20.07
CA GLY A 163 23.24 -6.54 -20.73
C GLY A 163 22.63 -7.69 -19.92
N VAL A 164 23.03 -7.84 -18.65
CA VAL A 164 22.62 -8.94 -17.77
C VAL A 164 21.59 -8.45 -16.76
N ILE A 165 20.63 -9.31 -16.42
CA ILE A 165 19.76 -9.10 -15.25
C ILE A 165 20.49 -9.61 -14.02
N GLU A 166 20.85 -8.69 -13.15
CA GLU A 166 21.37 -8.99 -11.82
C GLU A 166 20.21 -9.22 -10.86
N ILE A 167 20.24 -10.41 -10.25
CA ILE A 167 19.31 -10.78 -9.20
C ILE A 167 19.88 -10.27 -7.88
N LEU A 168 19.34 -9.17 -7.38
CA LEU A 168 19.68 -8.66 -6.07
C LEU A 168 18.76 -9.33 -5.05
N ALA A 169 19.36 -10.14 -4.16
CA ALA A 169 18.67 -10.60 -2.97
C ALA A 169 18.06 -9.39 -2.24
N PRO A 170 16.90 -9.55 -1.57
CA PRO A 170 16.31 -8.45 -0.82
C PRO A 170 17.40 -7.85 0.08
N SER A 171 17.59 -6.53 0.01
CA SER A 171 18.59 -5.86 0.82
C SER A 171 18.45 -6.33 2.27
N PRO A 172 19.54 -6.63 2.99
CA PRO A 172 19.46 -6.99 4.41
C PRO A 172 18.85 -5.82 5.20
N GLY A 173 17.52 -5.80 5.32
CA GLY A 173 16.78 -4.62 5.75
C GLY A 173 15.31 -4.59 5.31
N ALA A 174 15.03 -5.01 4.07
CA ALA A 174 13.68 -5.07 3.51
C ALA A 174 13.19 -6.51 3.45
N VAL A 175 12.90 -7.10 4.60
CA VAL A 175 11.88 -8.15 4.62
C VAL A 175 10.58 -7.41 4.34
N VAL A 176 10.15 -7.36 3.07
CA VAL A 176 8.74 -7.12 2.75
C VAL A 176 8.04 -8.40 3.18
N PRO A 177 7.38 -8.45 4.34
CA PRO A 177 6.62 -9.63 4.70
C PRO A 177 5.54 -9.81 3.65
N ALA A 178 5.06 -11.04 3.40
CA ALA A 178 3.93 -11.31 2.49
C ALA A 178 2.85 -10.24 2.68
N ALA A 179 2.82 -9.28 1.75
CA ALA A 179 2.36 -7.94 2.10
C ALA A 179 0.85 -7.96 2.27
N GLY A 180 0.37 -7.44 3.41
CA GLY A 180 -1.04 -7.44 3.79
C GLY A 180 -1.37 -8.37 4.96
N ASP A 181 -0.58 -9.42 5.17
CA ASP A 181 -0.73 -10.30 6.33
C ASP A 181 0.23 -9.93 7.46
N TRP A 182 0.19 -8.65 7.82
CA TRP A 182 0.89 -8.09 8.97
C TRP A 182 0.63 -8.85 10.29
N PRO A 183 -0.57 -9.42 10.53
CA PRO A 183 -0.80 -10.31 11.67
C PRO A 183 0.12 -11.55 11.72
N ARG A 184 0.41 -12.16 10.57
CA ARG A 184 1.30 -13.34 10.48
C ARG A 184 2.77 -12.98 10.33
N THR A 185 3.08 -11.71 10.11
CA THR A 185 4.45 -11.21 10.03
C THR A 185 5.15 -11.21 11.40
N GLY A 186 6.41 -11.62 11.43
CA GLY A 186 7.28 -11.55 12.61
C GLY A 186 7.30 -10.16 13.25
N ALA A 187 7.35 -10.13 14.58
CA ALA A 187 7.36 -8.87 15.35
C ALA A 187 8.51 -7.94 14.92
N ASN A 188 9.73 -8.47 14.83
CA ASN A 188 10.91 -7.70 14.45
C ASN A 188 10.85 -7.23 12.99
N ASP A 189 10.23 -7.98 12.09
CA ASP A 189 10.12 -7.60 10.68
C ASP A 189 9.15 -6.44 10.51
N ARG A 190 8.02 -6.44 11.24
CA ARG A 190 7.11 -5.28 11.31
C ARG A 190 7.81 -4.02 11.84
N LEU A 191 8.54 -4.15 12.94
CA LEU A 191 9.29 -3.04 13.54
C LEU A 191 10.35 -2.51 12.56
N ARG A 192 11.15 -3.41 11.97
CA ARG A 192 12.19 -3.07 11.00
C ARG A 192 11.61 -2.35 9.79
N TYR A 193 10.54 -2.88 9.20
CA TYR A 193 9.88 -2.28 8.05
C TYR A 193 9.36 -0.87 8.35
N ALA A 194 8.63 -0.70 9.46
CA ALA A 194 8.07 0.60 9.81
C ALA A 194 9.14 1.65 10.16
N VAL A 195 10.22 1.24 10.85
CA VAL A 195 11.37 2.13 11.11
C VAL A 195 12.08 2.47 9.79
N GLY A 196 12.31 1.49 8.92
CA GLY A 196 12.91 1.68 7.61
C GLY A 196 12.15 2.67 6.75
N GLN A 197 10.82 2.56 6.66
CA GLN A 197 10.00 3.54 5.94
C GLN A 197 10.20 4.97 6.48
N LEU A 198 10.22 5.19 7.80
CA LEU A 198 10.45 6.51 8.37
C LEU A 198 11.85 7.05 8.07
N VAL A 199 12.88 6.20 8.14
CA VAL A 199 14.28 6.60 7.92
C VAL A 199 14.56 6.83 6.42
N GLU A 200 14.32 5.82 5.60
CA GLU A 200 14.78 5.77 4.21
C GLU A 200 13.91 6.66 3.31
N ARG A 201 12.61 6.72 3.55
CA ARG A 201 11.69 7.51 2.72
C ARG A 201 11.46 8.93 3.23
N TYR A 202 11.31 9.08 4.54
CA TYR A 202 10.92 10.37 5.13
C TYR A 202 12.07 11.11 5.82
N GLY A 203 13.27 10.50 5.88
CA GLY A 203 14.49 11.13 6.37
C GLY A 203 14.57 11.29 7.88
N PHE A 204 13.78 10.52 8.65
CA PHE A 204 13.86 10.58 10.11
C PHE A 204 15.19 9.97 10.59
N PRO A 205 15.82 10.50 11.66
CA PRO A 205 16.94 9.83 12.29
C PRO A 205 16.51 8.49 12.89
N PRO A 206 17.35 7.42 12.87
CA PRO A 206 16.96 6.08 13.31
C PRO A 206 16.39 6.02 14.74
N ASN A 207 16.93 6.81 15.67
CA ASN A 207 16.41 6.88 17.04
C ASN A 207 15.03 7.56 17.12
N GLY A 208 14.82 8.60 16.32
CA GLY A 208 13.54 9.30 16.20
C GLY A 208 12.46 8.38 15.63
N ALA A 209 12.77 7.73 14.50
CA ALA A 209 11.91 6.74 13.87
C ALA A 209 11.56 5.58 14.83
N ALA A 210 12.55 5.02 15.53
CA ALA A 210 12.33 3.97 16.51
C ALA A 210 11.47 4.41 17.71
N GLY A 211 11.62 5.66 18.17
CA GLY A 211 10.77 6.25 19.21
C GLY A 211 9.29 6.37 18.78
N VAL A 212 9.04 6.71 17.51
CA VAL A 212 7.70 6.71 16.93
C VAL A 212 7.16 5.28 16.84
N VAL A 213 7.88 4.38 16.17
CA VAL A 213 7.40 3.00 15.90
C VAL A 213 7.23 2.18 17.17
N GLY A 214 8.07 2.36 18.18
CA GLY A 214 7.92 1.69 19.47
C GLY A 214 6.62 2.04 20.20
N ASN A 215 6.15 3.27 20.04
CA ASN A 215 4.84 3.67 20.56
C ASN A 215 3.70 3.05 19.73
N LEU A 216 3.80 3.06 18.39
CA LEU A 216 2.86 2.36 17.52
C LEU A 216 2.78 0.85 17.82
N TRP A 217 3.89 0.23 18.23
CA TRP A 217 3.91 -1.17 18.65
C TRP A 217 3.04 -1.41 19.89
N ALA A 218 3.12 -0.55 20.88
CA ALA A 218 2.28 -0.68 22.07
C ALA A 218 0.79 -0.43 21.76
N GLU A 219 0.48 0.38 20.74
CA GLU A 219 -0.91 0.63 20.30
C GLU A 219 -1.49 -0.48 19.43
N SER A 220 -0.76 -0.90 18.40
CA SER A 220 -1.30 -1.75 17.32
C SER A 220 -0.51 -3.02 17.08
N ALA A 221 0.57 -3.26 17.82
CA ALA A 221 1.63 -4.21 17.46
C ALA A 221 2.18 -3.95 16.04
N VAL A 222 2.09 -2.71 15.54
CA VAL A 222 2.44 -2.34 14.16
C VAL A 222 1.67 -3.21 13.16
N ILE A 223 0.35 -3.34 13.37
CA ILE A 223 -0.57 -4.03 12.45
C ILE A 223 -1.57 -3.00 11.90
N PRO A 224 -1.52 -2.67 10.60
CA PRO A 224 -2.38 -1.68 9.97
C PRO A 224 -3.88 -1.97 10.09
N SER A 225 -4.28 -3.24 10.14
CA SER A 225 -5.70 -3.63 10.20
C SER A 225 -6.26 -3.70 11.61
N ARG A 226 -5.44 -3.47 12.65
CA ARG A 226 -5.83 -3.65 14.04
C ARG A 226 -6.81 -2.59 14.50
N ILE A 227 -7.97 -3.02 14.98
CA ILE A 227 -8.99 -2.15 15.59
C ILE A 227 -8.93 -2.23 17.11
N GLU A 228 -9.38 -1.17 17.77
CA GLU A 228 -9.39 -1.08 19.23
C GLU A 228 -10.26 -2.20 19.85
N GLY A 229 -9.72 -2.88 20.86
CA GLY A 229 -10.37 -4.04 21.49
C GLY A 229 -10.17 -5.38 20.75
N SER A 230 -9.42 -5.40 19.65
CA SER A 230 -9.02 -6.64 18.96
C SER A 230 -7.65 -7.18 19.42
N SER A 231 -7.38 -8.43 19.07
CA SER A 231 -6.08 -9.08 19.27
C SER A 231 -5.21 -8.98 18.02
N ALA A 232 -3.88 -9.11 18.17
CA ALA A 232 -2.97 -9.14 17.02
C ALA A 232 -3.25 -10.33 16.07
N ALA A 233 -3.75 -11.46 16.59
CA ALA A 233 -4.07 -12.65 15.80
C ALA A 233 -5.42 -12.53 15.06
N SER A 234 -6.28 -11.60 15.49
CA SER A 234 -7.61 -11.37 14.94
C SER A 234 -7.90 -9.87 14.88
N PRO A 235 -7.13 -9.11 14.08
CA PRO A 235 -7.04 -7.64 14.17
C PRO A 235 -8.33 -6.90 13.82
N MET A 236 -9.27 -7.55 13.15
CA MET A 236 -10.55 -6.97 12.74
C MET A 236 -11.73 -7.59 13.50
N ARG A 237 -11.45 -8.38 14.55
CA ARG A 237 -12.46 -9.03 15.40
C ARG A 237 -12.61 -8.28 16.72
N ALA A 238 -13.76 -7.65 16.93
CA ALA A 238 -14.04 -6.88 18.15
C ALA A 238 -15.54 -6.86 18.47
N ALA A 239 -15.90 -6.28 19.62
CA ALA A 239 -17.30 -6.07 19.98
C ALA A 239 -17.97 -5.02 19.08
N ASN A 240 -19.15 -5.34 18.56
CA ASN A 240 -20.07 -4.37 17.94
C ASN A 240 -20.79 -3.52 19.00
N PHE A 241 -21.66 -2.59 18.58
CA PHE A 241 -22.41 -1.72 19.49
C PHE A 241 -23.35 -2.46 20.45
N THR A 242 -23.73 -3.71 20.16
CA THR A 242 -24.54 -4.55 21.06
C THR A 242 -23.69 -5.41 22.01
N GLY A 243 -22.36 -5.30 21.94
CA GLY A 243 -21.41 -6.06 22.77
C GLY A 243 -21.04 -7.43 22.21
N THR A 244 -21.58 -7.84 21.07
CA THR A 244 -21.27 -9.12 20.42
C THR A 244 -19.93 -9.03 19.68
N VAL A 245 -19.01 -9.95 19.96
CA VAL A 245 -17.72 -10.02 19.27
C VAL A 245 -17.90 -10.67 17.90
N THR A 246 -17.55 -9.94 16.84
CA THR A 246 -17.67 -10.37 15.44
C THR A 246 -16.48 -9.86 14.62
N ASP A 247 -16.28 -10.44 13.43
CA ASP A 247 -15.38 -9.91 12.42
C ASP A 247 -16.07 -8.76 11.66
N PHE A 248 -15.32 -7.72 11.35
CA PHE A 248 -15.77 -6.60 10.54
C PHE A 248 -15.04 -6.58 9.20
N THR A 249 -15.74 -6.16 8.14
CA THR A 249 -15.11 -5.79 6.87
C THR A 249 -14.40 -4.44 7.00
N ALA A 250 -13.49 -4.15 6.06
CA ALA A 250 -12.77 -2.88 6.03
C ALA A 250 -13.73 -1.67 5.89
N ASP A 251 -14.81 -1.81 5.12
CA ASP A 251 -15.83 -0.77 4.96
C ASP A 251 -16.66 -0.57 6.23
N GLN A 252 -17.05 -1.66 6.91
CA GLN A 252 -17.75 -1.57 8.20
C GLN A 252 -16.89 -0.89 9.27
N ILE A 253 -15.59 -1.17 9.25
CA ILE A 253 -14.63 -0.43 10.09
C ILE A 253 -14.65 1.02 9.64
N MET A 254 -14.27 1.34 8.39
CA MET A 254 -14.17 2.72 7.88
C MET A 254 -15.42 3.56 8.17
N LEU A 255 -16.61 3.05 7.88
CA LEU A 255 -17.87 3.78 8.05
C LEU A 255 -18.28 3.88 9.53
N ARG A 256 -18.01 2.83 10.33
CA ARG A 256 -18.37 2.73 11.75
C ARG A 256 -19.80 3.19 12.08
N THR A 257 -20.77 2.77 11.27
CA THR A 257 -22.19 3.05 11.52
C THR A 257 -22.73 2.20 12.67
N ASN A 258 -23.70 2.70 13.44
CA ASN A 258 -24.44 1.88 14.41
C ASN A 258 -25.69 1.29 13.73
N PRO A 259 -25.85 -0.04 13.60
CA PRO A 259 -25.09 -1.10 14.28
C PRO A 259 -23.91 -1.70 13.48
N GLY A 260 -23.72 -1.32 12.22
CA GLY A 260 -22.81 -1.96 11.25
C GLY A 260 -21.29 -1.81 11.45
N GLY A 261 -20.76 -1.55 12.65
CA GLY A 261 -19.32 -1.34 12.85
C GLY A 261 -18.82 -1.61 14.27
N PRO A 262 -17.50 -1.50 14.48
CA PRO A 262 -16.89 -1.74 15.80
C PRO A 262 -17.32 -0.68 16.81
N ARG A 263 -17.59 -1.13 18.04
CA ARG A 263 -18.02 -0.27 19.15
C ARG A 263 -17.00 0.81 19.45
N LEU A 264 -15.73 0.44 19.52
CA LEU A 264 -14.62 1.36 19.81
C LEU A 264 -14.10 2.01 18.52
N PRO A 265 -13.66 3.28 18.57
CA PRO A 265 -13.29 4.02 17.36
C PRO A 265 -11.87 3.78 16.86
N GLY A 266 -10.94 3.37 17.73
CA GLY A 266 -9.52 3.26 17.39
C GLY A 266 -9.24 2.26 16.28
N VAL A 267 -8.35 2.66 15.38
CA VAL A 267 -8.01 1.89 14.19
C VAL A 267 -6.59 2.19 13.73
N GLY A 268 -5.93 1.19 13.13
CA GLY A 268 -4.65 1.35 12.47
C GLY A 268 -3.46 1.49 13.43
N LEU A 269 -2.32 1.87 12.85
CA LEU A 269 -1.02 1.88 13.52
C LEU A 269 -1.01 2.71 14.80
N ALA A 270 -1.61 3.90 14.74
CA ALA A 270 -1.63 4.87 15.82
C ALA A 270 -2.94 4.84 16.64
N GLN A 271 -3.81 3.85 16.41
CA GLN A 271 -5.15 3.77 17.01
C GLN A 271 -5.90 5.12 16.89
N TRP A 272 -6.15 5.58 15.67
CA TRP A 272 -6.83 6.85 15.42
C TRP A 272 -8.28 6.82 15.94
N THR A 273 -8.50 7.42 17.11
CA THR A 273 -9.79 7.41 17.82
C THR A 273 -10.66 8.63 17.53
N SER A 274 -10.06 9.80 17.30
CA SER A 274 -10.83 11.03 17.00
C SER A 274 -11.47 10.94 15.61
N SER A 275 -12.71 11.41 15.46
CA SER A 275 -13.45 11.37 14.18
C SER A 275 -12.68 12.00 13.01
N ALA A 276 -12.09 13.18 13.22
CA ALA A 276 -11.38 13.92 12.18
C ALA A 276 -10.08 13.23 11.74
N ARG A 277 -9.25 12.79 12.69
CA ARG A 277 -7.99 12.08 12.34
C ARG A 277 -8.28 10.74 11.68
N ARG A 278 -9.30 10.04 12.18
CA ARG A 278 -9.75 8.78 11.59
C ARG A 278 -10.26 8.95 10.17
N ALA A 279 -11.14 9.93 9.91
CA ALA A 279 -11.61 10.23 8.56
C ALA A 279 -10.44 10.63 7.64
N GLY A 280 -9.50 11.42 8.15
CA GLY A 280 -8.31 11.81 7.42
C GLY A 280 -7.43 10.62 7.01
N MET A 281 -7.29 9.61 7.86
CA MET A 281 -6.53 8.39 7.55
C MET A 281 -7.12 7.64 6.35
N PHE A 282 -8.45 7.47 6.30
CA PHE A 282 -9.12 6.79 5.18
C PHE A 282 -9.19 7.63 3.91
N ALA A 283 -9.25 8.96 4.04
CA ALA A 283 -9.25 9.90 2.91
C ALA A 283 -7.84 10.23 2.40
N HIS A 284 -6.79 9.75 3.07
CA HIS A 284 -5.42 10.10 2.77
C HIS A 284 -5.03 9.65 1.36
N VAL A 285 -4.39 10.55 0.63
CA VAL A 285 -3.88 10.29 -0.71
C VAL A 285 -2.40 10.00 -0.61
N TYR A 286 -2.02 8.77 -0.94
CA TYR A 286 -0.65 8.31 -0.94
C TYR A 286 -0.27 7.89 -2.36
N ASN A 287 0.83 8.43 -2.89
CA ASN A 287 1.25 8.26 -4.29
C ASN A 287 0.12 8.55 -5.31
N GLY A 288 -0.70 9.58 -5.06
CA GLY A 288 -1.78 9.99 -5.97
C GLY A 288 -3.00 9.06 -5.99
N VAL A 289 -3.14 8.19 -4.98
CA VAL A 289 -4.28 7.27 -4.81
C VAL A 289 -4.91 7.49 -3.43
N ALA A 290 -6.23 7.68 -3.40
CA ALA A 290 -7.01 7.63 -2.16
C ALA A 290 -7.33 6.18 -1.82
N PHE A 291 -6.90 5.71 -0.65
CA PHE A 291 -7.01 4.29 -0.32
C PHE A 291 -8.39 3.88 0.20
N GLY A 292 -9.16 4.81 0.77
CA GLY A 292 -10.42 4.45 1.43
C GLY A 292 -10.18 3.35 2.47
N SER A 293 -11.09 2.38 2.56
CA SER A 293 -10.99 1.26 3.50
C SER A 293 -9.77 0.36 3.28
N ASN A 294 -9.18 0.34 2.07
CA ASN A 294 -7.94 -0.40 1.79
C ASN A 294 -6.73 0.13 2.57
N ALA A 295 -6.82 1.33 3.13
CA ALA A 295 -5.77 1.87 3.99
C ALA A 295 -5.50 0.96 5.20
N LEU A 296 -6.46 0.13 5.63
CA LEU A 296 -6.29 -0.87 6.71
C LEU A 296 -5.31 -2.00 6.38
N PHE A 297 -4.96 -2.18 5.11
CA PHE A 297 -4.03 -3.23 4.69
C PHE A 297 -2.68 -2.66 4.23
N SER A 298 -2.57 -1.33 4.15
CA SER A 298 -1.37 -0.63 3.72
C SER A 298 -0.61 -0.03 4.91
N MET A 299 0.55 -0.61 5.22
CA MET A 299 1.50 -0.02 6.17
C MET A 299 1.96 1.35 5.69
N ASP A 300 2.34 1.45 4.41
CA ASP A 300 2.90 2.66 3.84
C ASP A 300 1.92 3.84 3.85
N SER A 301 0.66 3.60 3.45
CA SER A 301 -0.36 4.66 3.47
C SER A 301 -0.59 5.17 4.89
N GLN A 302 -0.55 4.28 5.90
CA GLN A 302 -0.73 4.67 7.29
C GLN A 302 0.49 5.39 7.87
N ILE A 303 1.71 4.98 7.49
CA ILE A 303 2.94 5.68 7.86
C ILE A 303 2.99 7.07 7.20
N ASP A 304 2.64 7.19 5.92
CA ASP A 304 2.59 8.48 5.22
C ASP A 304 1.56 9.43 5.86
N TYR A 305 0.38 8.91 6.21
CA TYR A 305 -0.62 9.67 6.95
C TYR A 305 -0.09 10.11 8.32
N LEU A 306 0.56 9.22 9.06
CA LEU A 306 1.19 9.54 10.35
C LEU A 306 2.24 10.65 10.20
N VAL A 307 3.14 10.57 9.21
CA VAL A 307 4.15 11.59 8.94
C VAL A 307 3.50 12.93 8.58
N THR A 308 2.43 12.90 7.79
CA THR A 308 1.64 14.09 7.46
C THR A 308 1.07 14.74 8.72
N GLU A 309 0.51 13.96 9.64
CA GLU A 309 0.03 14.48 10.92
C GLU A 309 1.16 15.07 11.76
N LEU A 310 2.29 14.37 11.89
CA LEU A 310 3.43 14.84 12.67
C LEU A 310 3.91 16.20 12.15
N ARG A 311 4.09 16.34 10.84
CA ARG A 311 4.56 17.59 10.22
C ARG A 311 3.55 18.74 10.35
N MET A 312 2.27 18.46 10.09
CA MET A 312 1.26 19.51 9.92
C MET A 312 0.52 19.86 11.21
N ARG A 313 0.33 18.89 12.10
CA ARG A 313 -0.52 19.03 13.31
C ARG A 313 0.27 18.94 14.60
N PHE A 314 1.41 18.27 14.60
CA PHE A 314 2.25 18.09 15.78
C PHE A 314 3.69 18.57 15.57
N PRO A 315 3.91 19.83 15.11
CA PRO A 315 5.24 20.31 14.75
C PRO A 315 6.24 20.26 15.91
N GLY A 316 5.79 20.38 17.16
CA GLY A 316 6.64 20.21 18.34
C GLY A 316 7.12 18.77 18.52
N VAL A 317 6.24 17.79 18.29
CA VAL A 317 6.62 16.36 18.31
C VAL A 317 7.57 16.09 17.15
N PHE A 318 7.21 16.53 15.95
CA PHE A 318 8.04 16.37 14.75
C PHE A 318 9.44 16.95 14.94
N SER A 319 9.56 18.16 15.51
CA SER A 319 10.86 18.76 15.80
C SER A 319 11.76 17.90 16.68
N VAL A 320 11.20 17.21 17.68
CA VAL A 320 11.98 16.36 18.58
C VAL A 320 12.35 15.04 17.91
N VAL A 321 11.39 14.37 17.25
CA VAL A 321 11.66 13.08 16.60
C VAL A 321 12.50 13.22 15.33
N ASN A 322 12.62 14.43 14.78
CA ASN A 322 13.45 14.73 13.62
C ASN A 322 14.82 15.34 13.99
N ASP A 323 15.13 15.51 15.27
CA ASP A 323 16.46 15.95 15.72
C ASP A 323 17.48 14.82 15.48
N PRO A 324 18.54 15.04 14.68
CA PRO A 324 19.53 14.00 14.37
C PRO A 324 20.23 13.41 15.61
N ASN A 325 20.25 14.14 16.73
CA ASN A 325 20.88 13.72 17.98
C ASN A 325 19.89 13.19 19.03
N VAL A 326 18.61 13.03 18.68
CA VAL A 326 17.60 12.56 19.63
C VAL A 326 17.93 11.16 20.16
N ALA A 327 17.85 10.98 21.48
CA ALA A 327 17.88 9.66 22.09
C ALA A 327 16.55 8.93 21.85
N VAL A 328 16.58 7.61 21.63
CA VAL A 328 15.34 6.82 21.36
C VAL A 328 14.31 6.96 22.48
N ASP A 329 14.75 6.98 23.75
CA ASP A 329 13.85 7.15 24.90
C ASP A 329 13.22 8.54 24.91
N ARG A 330 13.97 9.58 24.50
CA ARG A 330 13.44 10.95 24.43
C ARG A 330 12.41 11.12 23.32
N ALA A 331 12.66 10.50 22.16
CA ALA A 331 11.70 10.45 21.06
C ALA A 331 10.43 9.69 21.49
N SER A 332 10.59 8.56 22.17
CA SER A 332 9.47 7.77 22.69
C SER A 332 8.60 8.57 23.68
N ASP A 333 9.23 9.22 24.66
CA ASP A 333 8.55 10.04 25.66
C ASP A 333 7.78 11.20 25.00
N GLU A 334 8.34 11.81 23.94
CA GLU A 334 7.68 12.89 23.23
C GLU A 334 6.40 12.43 22.53
N VAL A 335 6.48 11.29 21.82
CA VAL A 335 5.35 10.73 21.09
C VAL A 335 4.21 10.39 22.05
N VAL A 336 4.49 9.66 23.13
CA VAL A 336 3.40 9.31 24.08
C VAL A 336 2.83 10.53 24.79
N TYR A 337 3.65 11.52 25.16
CA TYR A 337 3.21 12.67 25.95
C TYR A 337 2.43 13.72 25.15
N ASN A 338 2.75 13.90 23.86
CA ASN A 338 2.22 15.00 23.05
C ASN A 338 1.46 14.55 21.79
N PHE A 339 1.61 13.30 21.35
CA PHE A 339 0.87 12.76 20.20
C PHE A 339 -0.22 11.75 20.61
N GLU A 340 0.08 10.81 21.51
CA GLU A 340 -0.89 9.78 21.95
C GLU A 340 -1.77 10.27 23.11
N VAL A 341 -1.16 10.85 24.14
CA VAL A 341 -1.83 11.42 25.32
C VAL A 341 -2.79 10.41 26.01
N PRO A 342 -2.29 9.26 26.50
CA PRO A 342 -3.14 8.27 27.15
C PRO A 342 -3.78 8.82 28.43
N GLY A 343 -4.97 8.34 28.78
CA GLY A 343 -5.70 8.80 29.97
C GLY A 343 -4.91 8.67 31.29
N ALA A 344 -3.93 7.75 31.34
CA ALA A 344 -3.05 7.56 32.50
C ALA A 344 -2.14 8.78 32.80
N ILE A 345 -1.90 9.66 31.82
CA ILE A 345 -1.12 10.90 32.02
C ILE A 345 -2.01 12.14 32.22
N LEU A 346 -3.32 11.94 32.37
CA LEU A 346 -4.29 13.01 32.51
C LEU A 346 -4.90 13.01 33.92
N GLU A 347 -5.17 14.21 34.43
CA GLU A 347 -5.98 14.44 35.62
C GLU A 347 -6.96 15.57 35.33
N ALA A 348 -8.25 15.32 35.51
CA ALA A 348 -9.32 16.25 35.13
C ALA A 348 -9.19 16.79 33.68
N GLY A 349 -8.71 15.96 32.75
CA GLY A 349 -8.49 16.33 31.35
C GLY A 349 -7.25 17.17 31.06
N GLN A 350 -6.42 17.47 32.06
CA GLN A 350 -5.15 18.19 31.91
C GLN A 350 -3.96 17.24 31.99
N LYS A 351 -2.91 17.52 31.21
CA LYS A 351 -1.67 16.74 31.26
C LYS A 351 -0.95 16.95 32.58
N LEU A 352 -0.61 15.85 33.22
CA LEU A 352 0.24 15.85 34.40
C LEU A 352 1.68 16.25 34.02
N PRO A 353 2.42 16.90 34.94
CA PRO A 353 3.82 17.23 34.70
C PRO A 353 4.63 15.99 34.32
N ARG A 354 5.64 16.16 33.46
CA ARG A 354 6.49 15.04 33.04
C ARG A 354 7.14 14.29 34.20
N ALA A 355 7.44 14.98 35.31
CA ALA A 355 8.05 14.39 36.49
C ALA A 355 7.06 13.60 37.37
N ASP A 356 5.75 13.65 37.11
CA ASP A 356 4.74 12.90 37.85
C ASP A 356 4.99 11.38 37.71
N ALA A 357 4.82 10.66 38.82
CA ALA A 357 5.08 9.22 38.87
C ALA A 357 4.24 8.41 37.86
N ARG A 358 2.99 8.82 37.59
CA ARG A 358 2.12 8.19 36.59
C ARG A 358 2.68 8.39 35.18
N VAL A 359 3.17 9.60 34.88
CA VAL A 359 3.80 9.90 33.58
C VAL A 359 5.09 9.12 33.40
N GLN A 360 5.94 9.09 34.43
CA GLN A 360 7.17 8.30 34.41
C GLN A 360 6.91 6.79 34.26
N ALA A 361 5.84 6.27 34.86
CA ALA A 361 5.43 4.87 34.67
C ALA A 361 5.07 4.58 33.20
N VAL A 362 4.31 5.48 32.55
CA VAL A 362 3.98 5.36 31.12
C VAL A 362 5.23 5.45 30.25
N PHE A 363 6.14 6.39 30.53
CA PHE A 363 7.42 6.50 29.80
C PHE A 363 8.24 5.21 29.91
N ASN A 364 8.41 4.68 31.12
CA ASN A 364 9.15 3.43 31.32
C ASN A 364 8.53 2.25 30.56
N GLN A 365 7.21 2.19 30.45
CA GLN A 365 6.51 1.18 29.65
C GLN A 365 6.78 1.32 28.14
N ARG A 366 6.79 2.55 27.60
CA ARG A 366 6.91 2.82 26.15
C ARG A 366 8.34 2.84 25.62
N ARG A 367 9.33 3.07 26.48
CA ARG A 367 10.76 3.06 26.09
C ARG A 367 11.23 1.68 25.63
N THR A 368 10.79 0.61 26.28
CA THR A 368 11.18 -0.77 25.91
C THR A 368 10.85 -1.14 24.46
N PRO A 369 9.60 -1.02 23.98
CA PRO A 369 9.31 -1.31 22.58
C PRO A 369 10.02 -0.37 21.60
N SER A 370 10.35 0.87 22.00
CA SER A 370 11.13 1.80 21.19
C SER A 370 12.59 1.38 21.04
N ARG A 371 13.21 0.92 22.13
CA ARG A 371 14.55 0.31 22.08
C ARG A 371 14.57 -0.97 21.25
N ASN A 372 13.52 -1.80 21.34
CA ASN A 372 13.38 -2.99 20.52
C ASN A 372 13.25 -2.63 19.03
N ALA A 373 12.47 -1.60 18.69
CA ALA A 373 12.37 -1.10 17.31
C ALA A 373 13.73 -0.62 16.79
N ARG A 374 14.50 0.08 17.64
CA ARG A 374 15.85 0.54 17.29
C ARG A 374 16.82 -0.62 17.03
N ALA A 375 16.76 -1.66 17.85
CA ALA A 375 17.58 -2.86 17.70
C ALA A 375 17.17 -3.69 16.47
N ALA A 376 15.87 -3.76 16.16
CA ALA A 376 15.39 -4.47 14.98
C ALA A 376 15.84 -3.84 13.66
N TYR A 377 16.01 -2.51 13.63
CA TYR A 377 16.39 -1.75 12.43
C TYR A 377 17.89 -1.82 12.08
N ALA A 378 18.78 -1.71 13.07
CA ALA A 378 20.22 -1.87 12.85
C ALA A 378 20.78 -2.87 13.89
N PRO A 379 20.70 -4.18 13.60
CA PRO A 379 21.08 -5.24 14.53
C PRO A 379 22.57 -5.27 14.86
#